data_AF-A0A2E9LWA2-F1
#
_entry.id   AF-A0A2E9LWA2-F1
#
_cell.length_a   1.000
_cell.length_b   1.000
_cell.length_c   1.000
_cell.angle_alpha   90.00
_cell.angle_beta   90.00
_cell.angle_gamma   90.00
#
_symmetry.space_group_name_H-M   'P 1'
#
loop_
_entity.id
_entity.type
_entity.pdbx_description
1 polymer ?
#
loop_
_entity_poly.entity_id
_entity_poly.type
_entity_poly.pdbx_seq_one_letter_code
_entity_poly.pdbx_strand_id
1 'polypeptide(L)'
;MNFQRTVLLVAGVTLVIALLFIAFSLYFLQSKRKYPPVIGECPDYWELDEKNGKPICKNTHNLGTCGKSASFMGQQFVGADSNCKKAKWARGCNLTWDGITNIPDICSKS
;
A
#
# COMPACT_ATOMS: atom_id res chain seq x y z
N MET A 1 26.51 -5.11 49.28
CA MET A 1 25.71 -5.45 48.07
C MET A 1 26.33 -6.68 47.45
N ASN A 2 25.59 -7.78 47.30
CA ASN A 2 26.12 -9.03 46.77
C ASN A 2 26.29 -8.94 45.25
N PHE A 3 27.39 -9.46 44.70
CA PHE A 3 27.73 -9.35 43.27
C PHE A 3 26.59 -9.78 42.34
N GLN A 4 25.93 -10.89 42.65
CA GLN A 4 24.78 -11.40 41.89
C GLN A 4 23.61 -10.41 41.84
N ARG A 5 23.32 -9.72 42.95
CA ARG A 5 22.25 -8.72 43.01
C ARG A 5 22.58 -7.50 42.15
N THR A 6 23.85 -7.08 42.14
CA THR A 6 24.31 -5.99 41.28
C THR A 6 24.17 -6.33 39.80
N VAL A 7 24.58 -7.54 39.41
CA VAL A 7 24.45 -8.01 38.02
C VAL A 7 22.99 -8.05 37.57
N LEU A 8 22.10 -8.54 38.43
CA LEU A 8 20.67 -8.66 38.13
C LEU A 8 20.00 -7.28 37.98
N LEU A 9 20.40 -6.30 38.80
CA LEU A 9 19.95 -4.91 38.67
C LEU A 9 20.44 -4.27 37.37
N VAL A 10 21.72 -4.43 37.03
CA VAL A 10 22.27 -3.84 35.79
C VAL A 10 21.60 -4.46 34.56
N ALA A 11 21.46 -5.80 34.51
CA ALA A 11 20.79 -6.49 33.41
C ALA A 11 19.33 -6.06 33.24
N GLY A 12 18.61 -5.84 34.34
CA GLY A 12 17.24 -5.32 34.29
C GLY A 12 17.18 -3.91 33.70
N VAL A 13 18.07 -3.01 34.13
CA VAL A 13 18.12 -1.64 33.62
C VAL A 13 18.50 -1.60 32.14
N THR A 14 19.51 -2.38 31.72
CA THR A 14 19.92 -2.42 30.31
C THR A 14 18.81 -2.98 29.41
N LEU A 15 18.07 -3.99 29.88
CA LEU A 15 16.91 -4.53 29.16
C LEU A 15 15.82 -3.46 28.95
N VAL A 16 15.47 -2.71 30.00
CA VAL A 16 14.46 -1.65 29.90
C VAL A 16 14.89 -0.57 28.91
N ILE A 17 16.16 -0.14 28.95
CA ILE A 17 16.70 0.85 28.01
C ILE A 17 16.63 0.35 26.56
N ALA A 18 17.01 -0.92 26.32
CA ALA A 18 16.96 -1.51 24.98
C ALA A 18 15.52 -1.56 24.43
N LEU A 19 14.54 -1.92 25.26
CA LEU A 19 13.13 -1.95 24.85
C LEU A 19 12.58 -0.55 24.53
N LEU A 20 12.92 0.46 25.32
CA LEU A 20 12.52 1.84 25.06
C LEU A 20 13.10 2.37 23.73
N PHE A 21 14.35 2.02 23.43
CA PHE A 21 14.98 2.39 22.16
C PHE A 21 14.27 1.75 20.95
N ILE A 22 13.95 0.46 21.03
CA ILE A 22 13.23 -0.24 19.96
C ILE A 22 11.83 0.37 19.76
N ALA A 23 11.10 0.63 20.86
CA ALA A 23 9.78 1.24 20.80
C ALA A 23 9.80 2.62 20.12
N PHE A 24 10.77 3.46 20.50
CA PHE A 24 10.95 4.79 19.88
C PHE A 24 11.30 4.70 18.39
N SER A 25 12.20 3.79 18.02
CA SER A 25 12.60 3.58 16.62
C SER A 25 11.41 3.17 15.74
N LEU A 26 10.59 2.21 16.21
CA LEU A 26 9.39 1.77 15.50
C LEU A 26 8.35 2.90 15.35
N TYR A 27 8.14 3.69 16.41
CA TYR A 27 7.22 4.82 16.39
C TYR A 27 7.62 5.87 15.33
N PHE A 28 8.92 6.18 15.23
CA PHE A 28 9.41 7.15 14.25
C PHE A 28 9.27 6.65 12.80
N LEU A 29 9.46 5.34 12.57
CA LEU A 29 9.33 4.74 11.24
C LEU A 29 7.89 4.69 10.74
N GLN A 30 6.90 4.50 11.62
CA GLN A 30 5.49 4.41 11.22
C GLN A 30 4.91 5.74 10.71
N SER A 31 5.39 6.89 11.21
CA SER A 31 4.81 8.20 10.90
C SER A 31 4.97 8.64 9.43
N LYS A 32 5.85 8.00 8.65
CA LYS A 32 6.15 8.40 7.26
C LYS A 32 5.70 7.40 6.20
N ARG A 33 5.13 6.26 6.58
CA ARG A 33 4.78 5.19 5.63
C ARG A 33 3.33 5.35 5.22
N LYS A 34 3.10 5.90 4.03
CA LYS A 34 1.78 5.89 3.40
C LYS A 34 1.50 4.47 2.90
N TYR A 35 0.47 3.83 3.44
CA TYR A 35 0.03 2.50 3.01
C TYR A 35 -0.93 2.60 1.81
N PRO A 36 -0.87 1.66 0.85
CA PRO A 36 0.13 0.61 0.68
C PRO A 36 1.46 1.18 0.13
N PRO A 37 2.61 0.57 0.46
CA PRO A 37 3.93 1.04 0.00
C PRO A 37 4.15 0.84 -1.50
N VAL A 38 3.38 -0.07 -2.12
CA VAL A 38 3.38 -0.35 -3.56
C VAL A 38 1.93 -0.41 -4.00
N ILE A 39 1.62 0.26 -5.10
CA ILE A 39 0.29 0.25 -5.71
C ILE A 39 0.35 -0.72 -6.87
N GLY A 40 -0.60 -1.67 -6.92
CA GLY A 40 -0.69 -2.64 -8.02
C GLY A 40 -0.98 -1.97 -9.36
N GLU A 41 -0.52 -2.56 -10.46
CA GLU A 41 -0.77 -2.05 -11.82
C GLU A 41 -2.21 -2.26 -12.28
N CYS A 42 -2.88 -3.26 -11.70
CA CYS A 42 -4.26 -3.63 -11.91
C CYS A 42 -5.09 -3.43 -10.63
N PRO A 43 -6.44 -3.33 -10.75
CA PRO A 43 -7.34 -3.36 -9.60
C PRO A 43 -7.16 -4.62 -8.76
N ASP A 44 -7.66 -4.60 -7.52
CA ASP A 44 -7.50 -5.73 -6.61
C ASP A 44 -8.17 -6.98 -7.20
N TYR A 45 -7.46 -8.11 -7.15
CA TYR A 45 -7.89 -9.41 -7.70
C TYR A 45 -8.07 -9.44 -9.23
N TRP A 46 -7.53 -8.46 -9.96
CA TRP A 46 -7.40 -8.54 -11.41
C TRP A 46 -6.00 -9.04 -11.76
N GLU A 47 -5.92 -9.91 -12.75
CA GLU A 47 -4.67 -10.50 -13.19
C GLU A 47 -4.05 -9.66 -14.31
N LEU A 48 -2.73 -9.45 -14.23
CA LEU A 48 -1.97 -8.85 -15.32
C LEU A 48 -1.78 -9.91 -16.41
N ASP A 49 -2.25 -9.61 -17.62
CA ASP A 49 -2.18 -10.45 -18.80
C ASP A 49 -1.60 -9.61 -19.97
N GLU A 50 -1.23 -10.26 -21.05
CA GLU A 50 -0.70 -9.60 -22.24
C GLU A 50 -1.59 -9.88 -23.45
N LYS A 51 -2.06 -8.81 -24.09
CA LYS A 51 -2.83 -8.92 -25.34
C LYS A 51 -2.18 -8.07 -26.42
N ASN A 52 -1.69 -8.73 -27.47
CA ASN A 52 -0.99 -8.11 -28.60
C ASN A 52 0.23 -7.27 -28.17
N GLY A 53 1.09 -7.80 -27.28
CA GLY A 53 2.29 -7.08 -26.84
C GLY A 53 2.02 -5.92 -25.87
N LYS A 54 0.80 -5.81 -25.33
CA LYS A 54 0.41 -4.74 -24.42
C LYS A 54 -0.14 -5.31 -23.11
N PRO A 55 0.27 -4.77 -21.95
CA PRO A 55 -0.25 -5.20 -20.67
C PRO A 55 -1.73 -4.81 -20.52
N ILE A 56 -2.54 -5.79 -20.14
CA ILE A 56 -3.96 -5.63 -19.84
C ILE A 56 -4.27 -6.25 -18.47
N CYS A 57 -5.26 -5.71 -17.79
CA CYS A 57 -5.80 -6.29 -16.59
C CYS A 57 -7.04 -7.10 -16.95
N LYS A 58 -7.06 -8.38 -16.55
CA LYS A 58 -8.15 -9.32 -16.79
C LYS A 58 -8.90 -9.60 -15.51
N ASN A 59 -10.22 -9.52 -15.60
CA ASN A 59 -11.12 -9.80 -14.50
C ASN A 59 -11.49 -11.28 -14.51
N THR A 60 -10.63 -12.13 -13.95
CA THR A 60 -10.84 -13.59 -13.90
C THR A 60 -11.99 -13.98 -12.99
N HIS A 61 -12.36 -13.10 -12.04
CA HIS A 61 -13.39 -13.34 -11.04
C HIS A 61 -14.72 -12.63 -11.31
N ASN A 62 -14.89 -11.95 -12.46
CA ASN A 62 -16.07 -11.15 -12.81
C ASN A 62 -16.49 -10.16 -11.70
N LEU A 63 -15.52 -9.48 -11.09
CA LEU A 63 -15.72 -8.48 -10.05
C LEU A 63 -16.26 -7.17 -10.62
N GLY A 64 -17.10 -6.47 -9.85
CA GLY A 64 -17.64 -5.17 -10.22
C GLY A 64 -18.64 -5.22 -11.38
N THR A 65 -18.98 -4.04 -11.88
CA THR A 65 -19.95 -3.86 -12.98
C THR A 65 -19.28 -3.64 -14.33
N CYS A 66 -17.97 -3.41 -14.33
CA CYS A 66 -17.20 -3.18 -15.55
C CYS A 66 -16.74 -4.50 -16.17
N GLY A 67 -16.54 -4.46 -17.49
CA GLY A 67 -16.28 -5.64 -18.32
C GLY A 67 -15.05 -6.46 -17.92
N LYS A 68 -14.80 -7.54 -18.67
CA LYS A 68 -13.83 -8.58 -18.27
C LYS A 68 -12.35 -8.21 -18.44
N SER A 69 -12.06 -7.07 -19.06
CA SER A 69 -10.68 -6.63 -19.31
C SER A 69 -10.58 -5.12 -19.48
N ALA A 70 -9.51 -4.52 -18.98
CA ALA A 70 -9.22 -3.09 -19.14
C ALA A 70 -7.70 -2.85 -19.16
N SER A 71 -7.24 -1.76 -19.78
CA SER A 71 -5.81 -1.39 -19.80
C SER A 71 -5.59 -0.08 -19.07
N PHE A 72 -4.72 -0.09 -18.06
CA PHE A 72 -4.41 1.07 -17.21
C PHE A 72 -2.97 1.60 -17.39
N MET A 73 -2.27 1.12 -18.42
CA MET A 73 -0.88 1.47 -18.71
C MET A 73 -0.71 2.30 -19.99
N GLY A 74 -1.81 2.68 -20.64
CA GLY A 74 -1.79 3.62 -21.76
C GLY A 74 -1.47 5.05 -21.33
N GLN A 75 -1.07 5.90 -22.28
CA GLN A 75 -0.72 7.32 -22.05
C GLN A 75 -1.76 8.11 -21.24
N GLN A 76 -3.05 7.76 -21.35
CA GLN A 76 -4.14 8.40 -20.59
C GLN A 76 -4.01 8.24 -19.06
N PHE A 77 -3.28 7.21 -18.61
CA PHE A 77 -2.99 6.89 -17.22
C PHE A 77 -1.53 7.18 -16.83
N VAL A 78 -0.86 8.06 -17.59
CA VAL A 78 0.47 8.59 -17.28
C VAL A 78 0.32 10.07 -16.90
N GLY A 79 1.08 10.53 -15.91
CA GLY A 79 1.06 11.92 -15.41
C GLY A 79 0.39 12.09 -14.04
N ALA A 80 0.28 13.34 -13.57
CA ALA A 80 -0.22 13.69 -12.24
C ALA A 80 -1.63 13.15 -11.95
N ASP A 81 -2.50 13.14 -12.97
CA ASP A 81 -3.92 12.74 -12.84
C ASP A 81 -4.17 11.24 -12.96
N SER A 82 -3.12 10.46 -13.23
CA SER A 82 -3.23 9.02 -13.53
C SER A 82 -4.03 8.26 -12.48
N ASN A 83 -3.69 8.46 -11.21
CA ASN A 83 -4.34 7.80 -10.08
C ASN A 83 -5.79 8.27 -9.87
N CYS A 84 -6.09 9.54 -10.13
CA CYS A 84 -7.47 10.03 -10.08
C CYS A 84 -8.35 9.36 -11.15
N LYS A 85 -7.85 9.23 -12.38
CA LYS A 85 -8.58 8.55 -13.47
C LYS A 85 -8.81 7.07 -13.15
N LYS A 86 -7.79 6.38 -12.63
CA LYS A 86 -7.89 4.99 -12.15
C LYS A 86 -8.94 4.87 -11.04
N ALA A 87 -8.92 5.77 -10.07
CA ALA A 87 -9.88 5.79 -8.96
C ALA A 87 -11.32 6.02 -9.43
N LYS A 88 -11.54 6.98 -10.34
CA LYS A 88 -12.87 7.27 -10.90
C LYS A 88 -13.43 6.07 -11.66
N TRP A 89 -12.61 5.43 -12.49
CA TRP A 89 -12.99 4.21 -13.19
C TRP A 89 -13.34 3.10 -12.20
N ALA A 90 -12.43 2.77 -11.27
CA ALA A 90 -12.64 1.67 -10.32
C ALA A 90 -13.88 1.88 -9.44
N ARG A 91 -14.08 3.10 -8.89
CA ARG A 91 -15.28 3.44 -8.10
C ARG A 91 -16.57 3.35 -8.94
N GLY A 92 -16.55 3.85 -10.17
CA GLY A 92 -17.69 3.74 -11.09
C GLY A 92 -18.04 2.29 -11.43
N CYS A 93 -17.03 1.41 -11.41
CA CYS A 93 -17.16 -0.03 -11.63
C CYS A 93 -17.50 -0.83 -10.37
N ASN A 94 -17.68 -0.19 -9.20
CA ASN A 94 -17.78 -0.85 -7.90
C ASN A 94 -16.61 -1.83 -7.63
N LEU A 95 -15.40 -1.41 -7.98
CA LEU A 95 -14.15 -2.14 -7.80
C LEU A 95 -13.27 -1.46 -6.76
N THR A 96 -12.46 -2.26 -6.09
CA THR A 96 -11.41 -1.77 -5.21
C THR A 96 -10.04 -1.81 -5.91
N TRP A 97 -9.20 -0.86 -5.55
CA TRP A 97 -7.80 -0.82 -5.95
C TRP A 97 -7.01 -0.23 -4.80
N ASP A 98 -6.26 -1.07 -4.11
CA ASP A 98 -5.53 -0.66 -2.92
C ASP A 98 -4.49 0.41 -3.25
N GLY A 99 -4.46 1.46 -2.42
CA GLY A 99 -3.69 2.68 -2.64
C GLY A 99 -4.25 3.65 -3.68
N ILE A 100 -5.38 3.35 -4.32
CA ILE A 100 -6.07 4.24 -5.26
C ILE A 100 -7.50 4.56 -4.80
N THR A 101 -8.37 3.55 -4.69
CA THR A 101 -9.79 3.80 -4.35
C THR A 101 -10.01 4.12 -2.88
N ASN A 102 -9.10 3.66 -2.01
CA ASN A 102 -9.11 3.89 -0.56
C ASN A 102 -8.73 5.33 -0.15
N ILE A 103 -8.24 6.16 -1.08
CA ILE A 103 -7.86 7.56 -0.81
C ILE A 103 -9.00 8.49 -1.29
N PRO A 104 -9.83 9.06 -0.40
CA PRO A 104 -10.99 9.87 -0.80
C PRO A 104 -10.57 11.07 -1.65
N ASP A 105 -9.51 11.76 -1.25
CA ASP A 105 -9.00 12.98 -1.88
C ASP A 105 -7.94 12.72 -2.98
N ILE A 106 -7.97 11.55 -3.62
CA ILE A 106 -6.95 11.21 -4.63
C ILE A 106 -6.95 12.12 -5.85
N CYS A 107 -8.06 12.81 -6.10
CA CYS A 107 -8.22 13.76 -7.20
C CYS A 107 -7.96 15.22 -6.81
N SER A 108 -7.64 15.53 -5.55
CA SER A 108 -7.31 16.91 -5.13
C SER A 108 -5.81 17.19 -5.12
N LYS A 109 -4.98 16.17 -5.35
CA LYS A 109 -3.51 16.27 -5.44
C LYS A 109 -2.97 16.31 -6.86
N SER A 110 -3.85 16.45 -7.85
CA SER A 110 -3.53 16.64 -9.27
C SER A 110 -2.97 18.03 -9.53
#